data_AF-A0A955M599-F1
#
_entry.id   AF-A0A955M599-F1
#
_cell.length_a   1.000
_cell.length_b   1.000
_cell.length_c   1.000
_cell.angle_alpha   90.00
_cell.angle_beta   90.00
_cell.angle_gamma   90.00
#
_symmetry.space_group_name_H-M   'P 1'
#
loop_
_entity.id
_entity.type
_entity.pdbx_description
1 polymer ?
#
loop_
_entity_poly.entity_id
_entity_poly.type
_entity_poly.pdbx_seq_one_letter_code
_entity_poly.pdbx_strand_id
1 'polypeptide(L)'
;MLESLLANIQSTGVFIIVLGVLIVVHEWGHFITAKKLGITVEQFSLGFGPTLFSRHYNGTQYLIKAIPLGGYVKMAGDERTNCTGDPKEFFSQSIGKRSLVVFNGPLVNYILAYVCFVFVFMLGFPDLSTNIGTLMEGYPAQEAGLLTGDKILTVDKTPVESWGDIQSSIAGS
;
A
#
# COMPACT_ATOMS: atom_id res chain seq x y z
N MET A 1 13.83 9.34 24.01
CA MET A 1 12.39 9.51 24.32
C MET A 1 11.71 10.42 23.30
N LEU A 2 12.14 11.68 23.12
CA LEU A 2 11.53 12.59 22.14
C LEU A 2 11.74 12.14 20.69
N GLU A 3 12.97 11.76 20.31
CA GLU A 3 13.29 11.14 19.00
C GLU A 3 12.42 9.91 18.71
N SER A 4 12.29 9.04 19.72
CA SER A 4 11.47 7.83 19.66
C SER A 4 9.98 8.15 19.44
N LEU A 5 9.47 9.19 20.12
CA LEU A 5 8.09 9.66 19.97
C LEU A 5 7.84 10.21 18.56
N LEU A 6 8.77 11.01 18.04
CA LEU A 6 8.67 11.59 16.69
C LEU A 6 8.71 10.50 15.62
N ALA A 7 9.61 9.52 15.73
CA ALA A 7 9.68 8.38 14.82
C ALA A 7 8.35 7.58 14.80
N ASN A 8 7.72 7.38 15.97
CA ASN A 8 6.44 6.69 16.07
C ASN A 8 5.29 7.49 15.43
N ILE A 9 5.25 8.81 15.63
CA ILE A 9 4.25 9.69 15.00
C ILE A 9 4.41 9.67 13.49
N GLN A 10 5.65 9.77 12.98
CA GLN A 10 5.93 9.68 11.55
C GLN A 10 5.47 8.35 10.97
N SER A 11 5.86 7.24 11.61
CA SER A 11 5.49 5.89 11.16
C SER A 11 3.97 5.69 11.14
N THR A 12 3.28 6.21 12.16
CA THR A 12 1.82 6.18 12.24
C THR A 12 1.17 7.03 11.16
N GLY A 13 1.68 8.23 10.89
CA GLY A 13 1.19 9.10 9.81
C GLY A 13 1.34 8.45 8.45
N VAL A 14 2.52 7.87 8.16
CA VAL A 14 2.76 7.11 6.92
C VAL A 14 1.81 5.93 6.81
N PHE A 15 1.61 5.17 7.90
CA PHE A 15 0.67 4.06 7.93
C PHE A 15 -0.76 4.50 7.59
N ILE A 16 -1.26 5.59 8.19
CA ILE A 16 -2.60 6.12 7.91
C ILE A 16 -2.75 6.52 6.44
N ILE A 17 -1.74 7.17 5.86
CA ILE A 17 -1.75 7.58 4.45
C ILE A 17 -1.78 6.36 3.54
N VAL A 18 -0.87 5.40 3.75
CA VAL A 18 -0.79 4.18 2.93
C VAL A 18 -2.08 3.36 3.03
N LEU A 19 -2.60 3.17 4.24
CA LEU A 19 -3.86 2.48 4.46
C LEU A 19 -5.02 3.22 3.78
N GLY A 20 -5.07 4.55 3.88
CA GLY A 20 -6.08 5.37 3.23
C GLY A 20 -6.07 5.21 1.71
N VAL A 21 -4.89 5.24 1.07
CA VAL A 21 -4.76 5.00 -0.37
C VAL A 21 -5.23 3.59 -0.75
N LEU A 22 -4.82 2.56 0.00
CA LEU A 22 -5.23 1.18 -0.24
C LEU A 22 -6.74 0.99 -0.16
N ILE A 23 -7.39 1.64 0.80
CA ILE A 23 -8.84 1.58 0.96
C ILE A 23 -9.54 2.31 -0.19
N VAL A 24 -9.12 3.54 -0.52
CA VAL A 24 -9.72 4.31 -1.62
C VAL A 24 -9.66 3.52 -2.93
N VAL A 25 -8.50 2.93 -3.25
CA VAL A 25 -8.33 2.13 -4.47
C VAL A 25 -9.17 0.86 -4.42
N HIS A 26 -9.25 0.18 -3.27
CA HIS A 26 -10.09 -1.01 -3.07
C HIS A 26 -11.57 -0.71 -3.33
N GLU A 27 -12.12 0.31 -2.65
CA GLU A 27 -13.51 0.71 -2.81
C GLU A 27 -13.78 1.17 -4.25
N TRP A 28 -12.82 1.86 -4.87
CA TRP A 28 -12.91 2.26 -6.27
C TRP A 28 -13.03 1.06 -7.21
N GLY A 29 -12.35 -0.06 -6.91
CA GLY A 29 -12.47 -1.32 -7.63
C GLY A 29 -13.88 -1.90 -7.60
N HIS A 30 -14.53 -1.94 -6.44
CA HIS A 30 -15.94 -2.34 -6.33
C HIS A 30 -16.85 -1.38 -7.11
N PHE A 31 -16.67 -0.08 -6.89
CA PHE A 31 -17.48 0.99 -7.48
C PHE A 31 -17.49 0.95 -9.00
N ILE A 32 -16.30 0.97 -9.62
CA ILE A 32 -16.19 1.05 -11.08
C ILE A 32 -16.81 -0.19 -11.74
N THR A 33 -16.68 -1.33 -11.08
CA THR A 33 -17.20 -2.61 -11.56
C THR A 33 -18.71 -2.67 -11.49
N ALA A 34 -19.28 -2.25 -10.36
CA ALA A 34 -20.72 -2.15 -10.18
C ALA A 34 -21.34 -1.24 -11.25
N LYS A 35 -20.80 -0.03 -11.44
CA LYS A 35 -21.29 0.91 -12.45
C LYS A 35 -21.15 0.35 -13.88
N LYS A 36 -20.05 -0.31 -14.22
CA LYS A 36 -19.84 -0.94 -15.53
C LYS A 36 -20.83 -2.09 -15.81
N LEU A 37 -21.22 -2.84 -14.78
CA LEU A 37 -22.21 -3.92 -14.90
C LEU A 37 -23.67 -3.43 -14.85
N GLY A 38 -23.89 -2.12 -14.77
CA GLY A 38 -25.22 -1.50 -14.72
C GLY A 38 -25.88 -1.55 -13.36
N ILE A 39 -25.14 -1.88 -12.30
CA ILE A 39 -25.63 -1.89 -10.92
C ILE A 39 -25.67 -0.45 -10.41
N THR A 40 -26.80 -0.06 -9.81
CA THR A 40 -26.94 1.26 -9.21
C THR A 40 -26.10 1.33 -7.93
N VAL A 41 -25.21 2.31 -7.85
CA VAL A 41 -24.45 2.62 -6.64
C VAL A 41 -25.06 3.86 -5.99
N GLU A 42 -25.60 3.69 -4.79
CA GLU A 42 -26.25 4.74 -4.02
C GLU A 42 -25.23 5.63 -3.31
N GLN A 43 -24.20 5.02 -2.69
CA GLN A 43 -23.20 5.74 -1.91
C GLN A 43 -21.79 5.21 -2.16
N PHE A 44 -20.84 6.12 -2.26
CA PHE A 44 -19.42 5.86 -2.21
C PHE A 44 -18.84 6.65 -1.04
N SER A 45 -18.47 5.97 0.04
CA SER A 45 -18.01 6.62 1.27
C SER A 45 -16.54 6.33 1.51
N LEU A 46 -15.79 7.38 1.81
CA LEU A 46 -14.43 7.31 2.33
C LEU A 46 -14.45 7.64 3.82
N GLY A 47 -14.04 6.68 4.64
CA GLY A 47 -13.99 6.77 6.08
C GLY A 47 -15.26 6.37 6.82
N PHE A 48 -15.24 6.60 8.14
CA PHE A 48 -16.32 6.34 9.10
C PHE A 48 -16.64 7.58 9.96
N GLY A 49 -17.75 7.52 10.69
CA GLY A 49 -18.19 8.58 11.60
C GLY A 49 -19.00 9.69 10.92
N PRO A 50 -18.97 10.92 11.44
CA PRO A 50 -19.75 12.03 10.89
C PRO A 50 -19.24 12.41 9.49
N THR A 51 -20.17 12.74 8.60
CA THR A 51 -19.88 13.20 7.25
C THR A 51 -19.31 14.61 7.29
N LEU A 52 -18.08 14.79 6.82
CA LEU A 52 -17.45 16.10 6.66
C LEU A 52 -17.85 16.76 5.35
N PHE A 53 -17.92 15.98 4.28
CA PHE A 53 -18.29 16.46 2.96
C PHE A 53 -19.18 15.43 2.25
N SER A 54 -20.18 15.92 1.53
CA SER A 54 -21.08 15.09 0.74
C SER A 54 -21.37 15.78 -0.58
N ARG A 55 -21.31 15.01 -1.68
CA ARG A 55 -21.65 15.50 -3.02
C ARG A 55 -22.42 14.43 -3.78
N HIS A 56 -23.57 14.80 -4.33
CA HIS A 56 -24.33 13.92 -5.20
C HIS A 56 -23.94 14.15 -6.66
N TYR A 57 -23.55 13.09 -7.37
CA TYR A 57 -23.14 13.16 -8.77
C TYR A 57 -23.44 11.85 -9.50
N ASN A 58 -24.06 11.93 -10.68
CA ASN A 58 -24.44 10.78 -11.53
C ASN A 58 -25.18 9.65 -10.78
N GLY A 59 -26.12 10.03 -9.91
CA GLY A 59 -26.94 9.09 -9.13
C GLY A 59 -26.21 8.40 -7.97
N THR A 60 -25.00 8.86 -7.63
CA THR A 60 -24.22 8.33 -6.51
C THR A 60 -23.87 9.47 -5.54
N GLN A 61 -24.06 9.23 -4.25
CA GLN A 61 -23.63 10.14 -3.20
C GLN A 61 -22.19 9.82 -2.79
N TYR A 62 -21.28 10.77 -2.99
CA TYR A 62 -19.88 10.67 -2.57
C TYR A 62 -19.73 11.31 -1.19
N LEU A 63 -19.24 10.55 -0.21
CA LEU A 63 -19.08 10.99 1.18
C LEU A 63 -17.61 10.93 1.58
N ILE A 64 -17.16 11.98 2.28
CA ILE A 64 -15.89 11.98 3.01
C ILE A 64 -16.25 12.14 4.48
N LYS A 65 -15.85 11.16 5.30
CA LYS A 65 -16.14 11.11 6.74
C LYS A 65 -14.89 11.39 7.57
N ALA A 66 -15.09 11.72 8.84
CA ALA A 66 -14.02 12.22 9.71
C ALA A 66 -12.89 11.21 9.97
N ILE A 67 -13.19 9.91 10.02
CA ILE A 67 -12.19 8.88 10.34
C ILE A 67 -11.77 8.18 9.04
N PRO A 68 -10.54 8.36 8.53
CA PRO A 68 -10.12 7.84 7.23
C PRO A 68 -9.78 6.33 7.23
N LEU A 69 -10.07 5.62 8.32
CA LEU A 69 -9.73 4.21 8.53
C LEU A 69 -10.82 3.27 7.98
N GLY A 70 -11.26 3.49 6.74
CA GLY A 70 -12.24 2.63 6.08
C GLY A 70 -12.97 3.28 4.93
N GLY A 71 -14.00 2.62 4.45
CA GLY A 71 -14.84 3.06 3.35
C GLY A 71 -15.89 2.01 3.04
N TYR A 72 -16.85 2.36 2.20
CA TYR A 72 -17.80 1.39 1.65
C TYR A 72 -18.44 1.90 0.36
N VAL A 73 -18.82 0.95 -0.49
CA VAL A 73 -19.68 1.18 -1.66
C VAL A 73 -21.05 0.57 -1.41
N LYS A 74 -22.05 1.41 -1.18
CA LYS A 74 -23.44 0.98 -1.01
C LYS A 74 -24.12 0.84 -2.37
N MET A 75 -24.60 -0.35 -2.69
CA MET A 75 -25.26 -0.66 -3.95
C MET A 75 -26.75 -0.88 -3.73
N ALA A 76 -27.57 -0.53 -4.71
CA ALA A 76 -29.01 -0.79 -4.62
C ALA A 76 -29.24 -2.30 -4.45
N GLY A 77 -30.05 -2.70 -3.47
CA GLY A 77 -30.32 -4.11 -3.18
C GLY A 77 -29.05 -4.91 -2.82
N ASP A 78 -28.09 -4.31 -2.10
CA ASP A 78 -26.98 -5.01 -1.44
C ASP A 78 -27.38 -5.63 -0.08
N GLU A 79 -28.56 -5.29 0.43
CA GLU A 79 -29.24 -5.93 1.56
C GLU A 79 -30.48 -6.69 1.07
N ARG A 80 -30.61 -7.97 1.44
CA ARG A 80 -31.72 -8.83 0.99
C ARG A 80 -33.10 -8.33 1.42
N THR A 81 -33.18 -7.59 2.52
CA THR A 81 -34.42 -7.02 3.05
C THR A 81 -34.95 -5.85 2.23
N ASN A 82 -34.09 -5.22 1.42
CA ASN A 82 -34.43 -4.01 0.65
C ASN A 82 -34.52 -4.28 -0.86
N CYS A 83 -34.51 -5.54 -1.29
CA CYS A 83 -34.60 -5.90 -2.70
C CYS A 83 -36.03 -5.74 -3.21
N THR A 84 -36.19 -4.97 -4.29
CA THR A 84 -37.47 -4.81 -5.00
C THR A 84 -37.55 -5.69 -6.25
N GLY A 85 -36.43 -6.31 -6.65
CA GLY A 85 -36.32 -7.10 -7.87
C GLY A 85 -35.95 -6.29 -9.10
N ASP A 86 -35.56 -5.02 -8.94
CA ASP A 86 -35.05 -4.20 -10.04
C ASP A 86 -33.79 -4.87 -10.65
N PRO A 87 -33.70 -5.02 -11.98
CA PRO A 87 -32.53 -5.57 -12.67
C PRO A 87 -31.22 -4.82 -12.44
N LYS A 88 -31.23 -3.62 -11.85
CA LYS A 88 -30.06 -2.82 -11.47
C LYS A 88 -29.64 -3.01 -10.01
N GLU A 89 -30.37 -3.83 -9.25
CA GLU A 89 -29.98 -4.22 -7.90
C GLU A 89 -28.84 -5.25 -7.93
N PHE A 90 -28.01 -5.22 -6.89
CA PHE A 90 -26.88 -6.12 -6.72
C PHE A 90 -27.34 -7.57 -6.61
N PHE A 91 -28.33 -7.88 -5.75
CA PHE A 91 -28.83 -9.25 -5.60
C PHE A 91 -29.64 -9.77 -6.80
N SER A 92 -30.18 -8.88 -7.65
CA SER A 92 -30.81 -9.25 -8.92
C SER A 92 -29.82 -9.69 -10.00
N GLN A 93 -28.51 -9.40 -9.82
CA GLN A 93 -27.49 -9.88 -10.74
C GLN A 93 -27.21 -11.39 -10.58
N SER A 94 -26.83 -12.02 -11.69
CA SER A 94 -26.25 -13.36 -11.68
C SER A 94 -25.07 -13.45 -10.70
N ILE A 95 -24.88 -14.62 -10.09
CA ILE A 95 -23.79 -14.88 -9.14
C ILE A 95 -22.42 -14.47 -9.71
N GLY A 96 -22.13 -14.77 -10.98
CA GLY A 96 -20.86 -14.40 -11.60
C GLY A 96 -20.58 -12.89 -11.61
N LYS A 97 -21.58 -12.08 -11.95
CA LYS A 97 -21.47 -10.61 -11.92
C LYS A 97 -21.21 -10.10 -10.50
N ARG A 98 -21.93 -10.61 -9.50
CA ARG A 98 -21.75 -10.22 -8.09
C ARG A 98 -20.37 -10.61 -7.58
N SER A 99 -19.95 -11.84 -7.86
CA SER A 99 -18.61 -12.33 -7.51
C SER A 99 -17.53 -11.46 -8.15
N LEU A 100 -17.71 -11.05 -9.40
CA LEU A 100 -16.76 -10.17 -10.09
C LEU A 100 -16.69 -8.78 -9.41
N VAL A 101 -17.82 -8.19 -9.00
CA VAL A 101 -17.82 -6.93 -8.24
C VAL A 101 -17.06 -7.04 -6.93
N VAL A 102 -17.34 -8.08 -6.14
CA VAL A 102 -16.68 -8.30 -4.83
C VAL A 102 -15.20 -8.65 -5.01
N PHE A 103 -14.85 -9.42 -6.04
CA PHE A 103 -13.46 -9.77 -6.30
C PHE A 103 -12.62 -8.59 -6.79
N ASN A 104 -13.23 -7.64 -7.50
CA ASN A 104 -12.44 -6.59 -8.15
C ASN A 104 -11.84 -5.57 -7.17
N GLY A 105 -12.40 -5.40 -5.96
CA GLY A 105 -11.80 -4.56 -4.91
C GLY A 105 -10.40 -5.05 -4.51
N PRO A 106 -10.24 -6.30 -4.06
CA PRO A 106 -8.92 -6.90 -3.83
C PRO A 106 -8.03 -6.88 -5.07
N LEU A 107 -8.57 -7.21 -6.26
CA LEU A 107 -7.79 -7.29 -7.49
C LEU A 107 -7.09 -5.96 -7.83
N VAL A 108 -7.78 -4.83 -7.73
CA VAL A 108 -7.16 -3.53 -8.02
C VAL A 108 -6.06 -3.16 -7.03
N ASN A 109 -6.12 -3.65 -5.78
CA ASN A 109 -5.02 -3.48 -4.83
C ASN A 109 -3.81 -4.35 -5.20
N TYR A 110 -4.02 -5.57 -5.70
CA TYR A 110 -2.90 -6.37 -6.25
C TYR A 110 -2.27 -5.68 -7.46
N ILE A 111 -3.07 -5.08 -8.35
CA ILE A 111 -2.57 -4.31 -9.48
C ILE A 111 -1.80 -3.08 -8.99
N LEU A 112 -2.33 -2.34 -8.01
CA LEU A 112 -1.65 -1.20 -7.41
C LEU A 112 -0.30 -1.63 -6.82
N ALA A 113 -0.26 -2.74 -6.06
CA ALA A 113 0.97 -3.25 -5.49
C ALA A 113 2.00 -3.58 -6.59
N TYR A 114 1.59 -4.28 -7.65
CA TYR A 114 2.46 -4.58 -8.79
C TYR A 114 3.02 -3.31 -9.43
N VAL A 115 2.18 -2.30 -9.69
CA VAL A 115 2.60 -1.01 -10.26
C VAL A 115 3.58 -0.30 -9.32
N CYS A 116 3.29 -0.24 -8.02
CA CYS A 116 4.17 0.34 -7.01
C CYS A 116 5.54 -0.36 -6.99
N PHE A 117 5.57 -1.70 -7.04
CA PHE A 117 6.81 -2.45 -7.14
C PHE A 117 7.58 -2.05 -8.39
N VAL A 118 6.96 -2.07 -9.57
CA VAL A 118 7.62 -1.66 -10.81
C VAL A 118 8.21 -0.25 -10.70
N PHE A 119 7.49 0.71 -10.11
CA PHE A 119 8.03 2.06 -9.87
C PHE A 119 9.22 2.07 -8.91
N VAL A 120 9.15 1.34 -7.79
CA VAL A 120 10.26 1.24 -6.84
C VAL A 120 11.51 0.63 -7.50
N PHE A 121 11.34 -0.44 -8.29
CA PHE A 121 12.45 -1.05 -9.02
C PHE A 121 13.01 -0.14 -10.13
N MET A 122 12.17 0.67 -10.79
CA MET A 122 12.62 1.65 -11.80
C MET A 122 13.39 2.83 -11.19
N LEU A 123 13.04 3.28 -9.99
CA LEU A 123 13.80 4.31 -9.27
C LEU A 123 15.19 3.83 -8.84
N GLY A 124 15.41 2.51 -8.87
CA GLY A 124 16.59 1.86 -8.34
C GLY A 124 16.53 1.76 -6.81
N PHE A 125 17.16 0.73 -6.27
CA PHE A 125 17.48 0.73 -4.85
C PHE A 125 18.76 1.55 -4.67
N PRO A 126 18.89 2.36 -3.60
CA PRO A 126 20.21 2.76 -3.17
C PRO A 126 20.97 1.48 -2.91
N ASP A 127 21.96 1.19 -3.74
CA ASP A 127 22.80 0.01 -3.56
C ASP A 127 23.34 0.03 -2.14
N LEU A 128 23.35 -1.12 -1.47
CA LEU A 128 23.89 -1.18 -0.12
C LEU A 128 25.34 -0.74 -0.22
N SER A 129 25.62 0.47 0.27
CA SER A 129 26.91 1.11 0.07
C SER A 129 28.01 0.26 0.70
N THR A 130 29.23 0.39 0.21
CA THR A 130 30.41 -0.18 0.87
C THR A 130 30.84 0.60 2.12
N ASN A 131 29.98 1.51 2.63
CA ASN A 131 30.24 2.27 3.83
C ASN A 131 29.94 1.44 5.09
N ILE A 132 30.84 1.50 6.06
CA ILE A 132 30.69 0.83 7.35
C ILE A 132 29.61 1.54 8.16
N GLY A 133 28.48 0.87 8.38
CA GLY A 133 27.37 1.42 9.17
C GLY A 133 27.64 1.37 10.67
N THR A 134 27.85 0.18 11.22
CA THR A 134 28.18 -0.01 12.63
C THR A 134 29.22 -1.12 12.78
N LEU A 135 30.09 -0.98 13.78
CA LEU A 135 31.08 -1.99 14.16
C LEU A 135 30.64 -2.67 15.46
N MET A 136 30.81 -3.99 15.50
CA MET A 136 30.59 -4.75 16.74
C MET A 136 31.80 -4.60 17.66
N GLU A 137 31.54 -4.34 18.94
CA GLU A 137 32.59 -4.11 19.93
C GLU A 137 33.33 -5.41 20.28
N GLY A 138 34.67 -5.37 20.28
CA GLY A 138 35.54 -6.52 20.56
C GLY A 138 35.70 -7.50 19.40
N TYR A 139 35.33 -7.12 18.18
CA TYR A 139 35.46 -7.97 16.99
C TYR A 139 36.63 -7.53 16.10
N PRO A 140 37.15 -8.45 15.24
CA PRO A 140 38.35 -8.19 14.42
C PRO A 140 38.29 -6.92 13.58
N ALA A 141 37.11 -6.51 13.11
CA ALA A 141 36.95 -5.30 12.32
C ALA A 141 37.28 -4.02 13.14
N GLN A 142 36.88 -3.99 14.42
CA GLN A 142 37.23 -2.88 15.31
C GLN A 142 38.71 -2.92 15.68
N GLU A 143 39.26 -4.11 15.96
CA GLU A 143 40.69 -4.30 16.27
C GLU A 143 41.61 -3.91 15.10
N ALA A 144 41.15 -4.15 13.86
CA ALA A 144 41.83 -3.73 12.65
C ALA A 144 41.83 -2.21 12.42
N GLY A 145 41.14 -1.44 13.27
CA GLY A 145 41.11 0.02 13.22
C GLY A 145 40.12 0.61 12.22
N LEU A 146 39.16 -0.17 11.73
CA LEU A 146 38.07 0.34 10.90
C LEU A 146 37.20 1.29 11.72
N LEU A 147 36.62 2.29 11.06
CA LEU A 147 35.73 3.27 11.66
C LEU A 147 34.36 3.29 10.97
N THR A 148 33.32 3.60 11.75
CA THR A 148 32.00 3.91 11.18
C THR A 148 32.11 5.07 10.20
N GLY A 149 31.58 4.86 8.99
CA GLY A 149 31.65 5.82 7.89
C GLY A 149 32.79 5.57 6.90
N ASP A 150 33.75 4.68 7.20
CA ASP A 150 34.77 4.28 6.23
C ASP A 150 34.12 3.63 5.01
N LYS A 151 34.65 3.92 3.83
CA LYS A 151 34.22 3.31 2.56
C LYS A 151 35.21 2.23 2.15
N ILE A 152 34.75 0.98 2.07
CA ILE A 152 35.56 -0.13 1.58
C ILE A 152 35.68 0.01 0.07
N LEU A 153 36.92 0.13 -0.43
CA LEU A 153 37.23 0.26 -1.85
C LEU A 153 37.60 -1.08 -2.50
N THR A 154 38.24 -1.96 -1.73
CA THR A 154 38.72 -3.26 -2.20
C THR A 154 38.67 -4.30 -1.08
N VAL A 155 38.39 -5.56 -1.41
CA VAL A 155 38.53 -6.74 -0.54
C VAL A 155 39.53 -7.69 -1.22
N ASP A 156 40.59 -8.14 -0.56
CA ASP A 156 41.60 -9.02 -1.18
C ASP A 156 42.11 -8.58 -2.57
N LYS A 157 42.22 -7.26 -2.76
CA LYS A 157 42.61 -6.58 -4.01
C LYS A 157 41.56 -6.64 -5.14
N THR A 158 40.37 -7.20 -4.91
CA THR A 158 39.23 -7.05 -5.82
C THR A 158 38.50 -5.73 -5.49
N PRO A 159 38.27 -4.85 -6.48
CA PRO A 159 37.43 -3.67 -6.30
C PRO A 159 36.00 -4.06 -5.91
N VAL A 160 35.40 -3.31 -4.99
CA VAL A 160 34.01 -3.50 -4.56
C VAL A 160 33.24 -2.19 -4.70
N GLU A 161 32.05 -2.25 -5.30
CA GLU A 161 31.17 -1.09 -5.50
C GLU A 161 29.87 -1.22 -4.72
N SER A 162 29.49 -2.45 -4.38
CA SER A 162 28.29 -2.79 -3.62
C SER A 162 28.61 -3.71 -2.43
N TRP A 163 27.70 -3.75 -1.46
CA TRP A 163 27.71 -4.75 -0.39
C TRP A 163 27.69 -6.19 -0.92
N GLY A 164 27.02 -6.42 -2.06
CA GLY A 164 26.98 -7.72 -2.73
C GLY A 164 28.37 -8.20 -3.15
N ASP A 165 29.24 -7.28 -3.58
CA ASP A 165 30.62 -7.60 -3.97
C ASP A 165 31.47 -7.97 -2.75
N ILE A 166 31.28 -7.28 -1.63
CA ILE A 166 31.94 -7.59 -0.35
C ILE A 166 31.52 -8.99 0.11
N GLN A 167 30.22 -9.26 0.14
CA GLN A 167 29.68 -10.56 0.57
C GLN A 167 30.20 -11.69 -0.32
N SER A 168 30.25 -11.48 -1.63
CA SER A 168 30.74 -12.47 -2.60
C SER A 168 32.24 -12.70 -2.47
N SER A 169 33.02 -11.65 -2.16
CA SER A 169 34.48 -11.73 -1.97
C SER A 169 34.85 -12.51 -0.70
N ILE A 170 34.05 -12.37 0.37
CA ILE A 170 34.26 -13.09 1.64
C ILE A 170 33.68 -14.51 1.60
N ALA A 171 32.56 -14.74 0.90
CA ALA A 171 31.94 -16.06 0.81
C ALA A 171 32.75 -17.05 -0.05
N GLY A 172 33.61 -16.53 -0.94
CA GLY A 172 34.52 -17.32 -1.77
C GLY A 172 35.89 -17.62 -1.13
N SER A 173 36.16 -17.14 0.08
CA SER A 173 37.43 -17.31 0.81
C SER A 173 37.37 -18.38 1.90
#